data_AF-A0AA40KXJ9-F1
#
_entry.id   AF-A0AA40KXJ9-F1
#
_cell.length_a   1.000
_cell.length_b   1.000
_cell.length_c   1.000
_cell.angle_alpha   90.00
_cell.angle_beta   90.00
_cell.angle_gamma   90.00
#
_symmetry.space_group_name_H-M   'P 1'
#
loop_
_entity.id
_entity.type
_entity.pdbx_description
1 polymer ?
#
loop_
_entity_poly.entity_id
_entity_poly.type
_entity_poly.pdbx_seq_one_letter_code
_entity_poly.pdbx_strand_id
1 'polypeptide(L)'
;MINRCRCNPIGSITTACDIITGQCQCKPHVTGRQCDQCMVGFWRLPTGADCAPCGCDPIGAFNSSCHDSIGQCHCKPGVSGTRCDVCLPGYYGFSSNGCQVCDACVRPGHICDPDTGRCVCPTLTFGEHCDRCRPGSWDLVPEVGCKPCACTLGSMKLQCDHQGQCPCRIGYSGLRCEKCAKGYYGYPRCRPCSCSVAGTLQCDNGTCDCNDEGQCPCKEYVVGRQCNQCKEGTFGLALNNPKGCTECFCFGRTTSCQQADLSWGQRRLTRPRTLCINDTINDIIVSKFRSRIFLSPINGGLNMTNGLSTIPDVEGDVTVPSHLYYNYPLYWMLPESFLGDKVVSYGGFLKFTTSTEGGIPLRLNFQYPIVQLQGNNKIVLEYFLPVSTDTNHYEVRFHESLWQLQNRPDYKVTREVLMVALQNLQYILVKASDNAEFTKTTLLEASIDVAVLTPTHIPQLAIGIEICQCPLQYNSTSCQDPSIGYYRWYNNITITSTIVIDLVGEAKPCQCNGRSNICHIETGHCLVRWLN
;
A
#
# COMPACT_ATOMS: atom_id res chain seq x y z
N MET A 1 -44.45 57.14 37.98
CA MET A 1 -43.47 56.48 37.08
C MET A 1 -43.39 55.02 37.47
N ILE A 2 -43.79 54.10 36.59
CA ILE A 2 -43.67 52.65 36.85
C ILE A 2 -42.18 52.31 36.75
N ASN A 3 -41.52 52.08 37.89
CA ASN A 3 -40.13 51.63 37.94
C ASN A 3 -40.08 50.24 37.30
N ARG A 4 -39.55 50.13 36.07
CA ARG A 4 -39.35 48.85 35.38
C ARG A 4 -38.53 47.91 36.27
N CYS A 5 -39.02 46.67 36.45
CA CYS A 5 -38.24 45.59 37.05
C CYS A 5 -36.94 45.40 36.25
N ARG A 6 -35.79 45.47 36.92
CA ARG A 6 -34.45 45.24 36.33
C ARG A 6 -33.80 44.05 37.01
N CYS A 7 -34.46 42.90 36.97
CA CYS A 7 -33.92 41.67 37.54
C CYS A 7 -32.75 41.17 36.69
N ASN A 8 -31.64 40.83 37.33
CA ASN A 8 -30.47 40.26 36.66
C ASN A 8 -30.87 38.90 36.06
N PRO A 9 -30.73 38.70 34.74
CA PRO A 9 -31.20 37.48 34.07
C PRO A 9 -30.44 36.21 34.48
N ILE A 10 -29.24 36.35 35.04
CA ILE A 10 -28.40 35.23 35.48
C ILE A 10 -28.72 34.90 36.93
N GLY A 11 -28.85 35.92 37.79
CA GLY A 11 -29.07 35.77 39.23
C GLY A 11 -30.53 35.61 39.67
N SER A 12 -31.49 35.90 38.79
CA SER A 12 -32.94 35.78 39.09
C SER A 12 -33.54 34.51 38.48
N ILE A 13 -34.57 33.97 39.11
CA ILE A 13 -35.36 32.83 38.58
C ILE A 13 -36.21 33.30 37.39
N THR A 14 -36.76 34.51 37.48
CA THR A 14 -37.54 35.15 36.42
C THR A 14 -37.20 36.63 36.31
N THR A 15 -37.59 37.27 35.20
CA THR A 15 -37.44 38.71 35.00
C THR A 15 -38.56 39.54 35.65
N ALA A 16 -39.53 38.87 36.28
CA ALA A 16 -40.61 39.52 37.03
C ALA A 16 -40.15 39.86 38.45
N CYS A 17 -40.58 41.01 38.95
CA CYS A 17 -40.34 41.45 40.33
C CYS A 17 -41.67 41.73 41.04
N ASP A 18 -41.65 41.68 42.38
CA ASP A 18 -42.81 41.99 43.20
C ASP A 18 -43.34 43.39 42.91
N ILE A 19 -44.66 43.51 42.69
CA ILE A 19 -45.28 44.74 42.20
C ILE A 19 -45.30 45.89 43.23
N ILE A 20 -45.09 45.61 44.52
CA ILE A 20 -45.13 46.62 45.61
C ILE A 20 -43.70 47.01 46.01
N THR A 21 -42.83 46.04 46.23
CA THR A 21 -41.46 46.22 46.74
C THR A 21 -40.42 46.34 45.61
N GLY A 22 -40.75 45.84 44.42
CA GLY A 22 -39.82 45.75 43.29
C GLY A 22 -38.70 44.73 43.50
N GLN A 23 -38.86 43.79 44.44
CA GLN A 23 -37.89 42.73 44.74
C GLN A 23 -37.96 41.61 43.70
N CYS A 24 -36.83 41.26 43.11
CA CYS A 24 -36.71 40.13 42.19
C CYS A 24 -36.61 38.79 42.95
N GLN A 25 -37.13 37.71 42.34
CA GLN A 25 -36.98 36.36 42.88
C GLN A 25 -35.59 35.83 42.56
N CYS A 26 -34.69 35.87 43.54
CA CYS A 26 -33.30 35.46 43.36
C CYS A 26 -33.15 33.95 43.38
N LYS A 27 -32.23 33.44 42.56
CA LYS A 27 -31.78 32.05 42.61
C LYS A 27 -31.08 31.77 43.96
N PRO A 28 -30.93 30.49 44.36
CA PRO A 28 -30.15 30.13 45.54
C PRO A 28 -28.76 30.79 45.53
N HIS A 29 -28.33 31.28 46.70
CA HIS A 29 -27.03 31.94 46.90
C HIS A 29 -26.83 33.29 46.20
N VAL A 30 -27.90 33.87 45.63
CA VAL A 30 -27.93 35.22 45.06
C VAL A 30 -28.78 36.13 45.96
N THR A 31 -28.38 37.39 46.10
CA THR A 31 -29.04 38.41 46.93
C THR A 31 -29.11 39.76 46.21
N GLY A 32 -29.73 40.75 46.86
CA GLY A 32 -29.94 42.09 46.33
C GLY A 32 -31.32 42.27 45.71
N ARG A 33 -31.75 43.53 45.56
CA ARG A 33 -33.08 43.86 45.02
C ARG A 33 -33.26 43.37 43.59
N GLN A 34 -32.18 43.41 42.82
CA GLN A 34 -32.12 43.00 41.42
C GLN A 34 -31.49 41.61 41.23
N CYS A 35 -31.18 40.90 42.32
CA CYS A 35 -30.45 39.63 42.29
C CYS A 35 -29.11 39.73 41.55
N ASP A 36 -28.41 40.82 41.77
CA ASP A 36 -27.19 41.24 41.09
C ASP A 36 -25.92 41.00 41.90
N GLN A 37 -26.05 40.45 43.12
CA GLN A 37 -24.95 40.16 44.02
C GLN A 37 -25.03 38.72 44.53
N CYS A 38 -23.90 38.06 44.75
CA CYS A 38 -23.89 36.81 45.48
C CYS A 38 -24.09 37.05 46.99
N MET A 39 -24.66 36.09 47.70
CA MET A 39 -24.64 36.09 49.17
C MET A 39 -23.18 36.03 49.67
N VAL A 40 -22.91 36.59 50.86
CA VAL A 40 -21.58 36.53 51.48
C VAL A 40 -21.08 35.08 51.54
N GLY A 41 -19.88 34.84 51.03
CA GLY A 41 -19.30 33.50 50.90
C GLY A 41 -19.57 32.79 49.58
N PHE A 42 -20.13 33.49 48.60
CA PHE A 42 -20.31 33.04 47.22
C PHE A 42 -19.80 34.09 46.23
N TRP A 43 -19.40 33.67 45.03
CA TRP A 43 -18.81 34.53 43.99
C TRP A 43 -19.21 34.07 42.58
N ARG A 44 -18.71 34.76 41.54
CA ARG A 44 -18.81 34.41 40.09
C ARG A 44 -20.03 34.95 39.34
N LEU A 45 -20.96 35.61 40.00
CA LEU A 45 -22.11 36.22 39.30
C LEU A 45 -21.72 37.31 38.27
N PRO A 46 -20.75 38.22 38.55
CA PRO A 46 -20.33 39.22 37.57
C PRO A 46 -19.66 38.65 36.32
N THR A 47 -19.14 37.41 36.37
CA THR A 47 -18.53 36.74 35.21
C THR A 47 -19.55 35.99 34.35
N GLY A 48 -20.83 36.06 34.69
CA GLY A 48 -21.92 35.48 33.91
C GLY A 48 -22.26 34.01 34.23
N ALA A 49 -21.84 33.50 35.39
CA ALA A 49 -22.18 32.15 35.86
C ALA A 49 -22.94 32.20 37.19
N ASP A 50 -23.58 31.10 37.58
CA ASP A 50 -24.29 31.00 38.86
C ASP A 50 -23.32 31.14 40.05
N CYS A 51 -23.82 31.68 41.17
CA CYS A 51 -23.04 31.89 42.39
C CYS A 51 -22.51 30.56 42.94
N ALA A 52 -21.18 30.44 43.04
CA ALA A 52 -20.49 29.28 43.61
C ALA A 52 -19.90 29.63 44.99
N PRO A 53 -19.85 28.68 45.94
CA PRO A 53 -19.26 28.94 47.25
C PRO A 53 -17.77 29.29 47.12
N CYS A 54 -17.29 30.25 47.92
CA CYS A 54 -15.88 30.64 47.98
C CYS A 54 -15.00 29.47 48.44
N GLY A 55 -15.47 28.70 49.44
CA GLY A 55 -14.73 27.57 50.00
C GLY A 55 -13.51 27.98 50.83
N CYS A 56 -13.45 29.19 51.37
CA CYS A 56 -12.34 29.65 52.20
C CYS A 56 -12.08 28.71 53.38
N ASP A 57 -10.81 28.42 53.64
CA ASP A 57 -10.38 27.61 54.78
C ASP A 57 -10.69 28.35 56.10
N PRO A 58 -11.39 27.71 57.06
CA PRO A 58 -11.83 28.38 58.27
C PRO A 58 -10.69 28.75 59.22
N ILE A 59 -9.51 28.12 59.07
CA ILE A 59 -8.32 28.39 59.90
C ILE A 59 -7.48 29.48 59.23
N GLY A 60 -7.22 29.37 57.94
CA GLY A 60 -6.30 30.24 57.21
C GLY A 60 -6.89 31.51 56.62
N ALA A 61 -8.22 31.62 56.46
CA ALA A 61 -8.89 32.85 56.06
C ALA A 61 -9.37 33.67 57.28
N PHE A 62 -9.51 34.99 57.11
CA PHE A 62 -10.11 35.86 58.14
C PHE A 62 -11.60 35.62 58.32
N ASN A 63 -12.30 35.28 57.23
CA ASN A 63 -13.73 34.99 57.20
C ASN A 63 -14.04 34.16 55.94
N SER A 64 -15.30 33.78 55.75
CA SER A 64 -15.76 33.03 54.58
C SER A 64 -15.95 33.86 53.31
N SER A 65 -15.68 35.18 53.34
CA SER A 65 -15.88 36.06 52.18
C SER A 65 -14.69 36.03 51.21
N CYS A 66 -14.98 36.24 49.94
CA CYS A 66 -13.98 36.26 48.87
C CYS A 66 -14.33 37.31 47.82
N HIS A 67 -13.38 37.61 46.94
CA HIS A 67 -13.56 38.59 45.88
C HIS A 67 -14.60 38.14 44.83
N ASP A 68 -15.61 38.96 44.56
CA ASP A 68 -16.81 38.60 43.79
C ASP A 68 -16.55 38.07 42.36
N SER A 69 -15.48 38.52 41.71
CA SER A 69 -15.14 38.13 40.33
C SER A 69 -14.11 37.01 40.19
N ILE A 70 -13.17 36.88 41.13
CA ILE A 70 -12.04 35.94 41.03
C ILE A 70 -12.05 34.84 42.10
N GLY A 71 -12.91 34.97 43.12
CA GLY A 71 -13.08 33.96 44.17
C GLY A 71 -11.95 33.89 45.20
N GLN A 72 -11.03 34.87 45.21
CA GLN A 72 -9.90 34.88 46.14
C GLN A 72 -10.36 35.22 47.55
N CYS A 73 -10.13 34.31 48.50
CA CYS A 73 -10.41 34.50 49.92
C CYS A 73 -9.42 35.47 50.57
N HIS A 74 -9.85 36.11 51.67
CA HIS A 74 -9.01 37.02 52.46
C HIS A 74 -8.11 36.24 53.42
N CYS A 75 -6.88 35.98 53.01
CA CYS A 75 -5.95 35.13 53.75
C CYS A 75 -5.31 35.85 54.95
N LYS A 76 -5.11 35.12 56.04
CA LYS A 76 -4.34 35.57 57.21
C LYS A 76 -2.85 35.75 56.86
N PRO A 77 -2.07 36.47 57.69
CA PRO A 77 -0.66 36.70 57.41
C PRO A 77 0.11 35.40 57.15
N GLY A 78 0.96 35.39 56.13
CA GLY A 78 1.75 34.21 55.78
C GLY A 78 0.98 33.08 55.06
N VAL A 79 -0.33 33.23 54.83
CA VAL A 79 -1.18 32.22 54.15
C VAL A 79 -1.44 32.62 52.70
N SER A 80 -1.53 31.64 51.82
CA SER A 80 -1.71 31.74 50.37
C SER A 80 -2.75 30.76 49.84
N GLY A 81 -2.95 30.74 48.52
CA GLY A 81 -3.94 29.93 47.83
C GLY A 81 -5.27 30.67 47.67
N THR A 82 -6.08 30.26 46.70
CA THR A 82 -7.39 30.88 46.45
C THR A 82 -8.36 30.67 47.62
N ARG A 83 -8.15 29.61 48.38
CA ARG A 83 -8.93 29.21 49.55
C ARG A 83 -8.23 29.53 50.88
N CYS A 84 -7.02 30.09 50.87
CA CYS A 84 -6.23 30.35 52.08
C CYS A 84 -5.90 29.09 52.89
N ASP A 85 -5.57 28.00 52.23
CA ASP A 85 -5.37 26.66 52.78
C ASP A 85 -3.90 26.20 52.81
N VAL A 86 -2.97 27.04 52.34
CA VAL A 86 -1.53 26.72 52.29
C VAL A 86 -0.69 27.91 52.74
N CYS A 87 0.49 27.68 53.32
CA CYS A 87 1.41 28.77 53.64
C CYS A 87 2.03 29.39 52.37
N LEU A 88 2.36 30.68 52.43
CA LEU A 88 3.19 31.34 51.42
C LEU A 88 4.58 30.69 51.37
N PRO A 89 5.26 30.70 50.21
CA PRO A 89 6.67 30.28 50.14
C PRO A 89 7.53 31.03 51.18
N GLY A 90 8.32 30.28 51.96
CA GLY A 90 9.11 30.84 53.06
C GLY A 90 8.35 31.04 54.37
N TYR A 91 7.13 30.51 54.49
CA TYR A 91 6.35 30.47 55.73
C TYR A 91 6.01 29.02 56.11
N TYR A 92 5.84 28.76 57.41
CA TYR A 92 5.52 27.43 57.95
C TYR A 92 4.53 27.47 59.12
N GLY A 93 4.05 26.29 59.51
CA GLY A 93 3.27 26.10 60.73
C GLY A 93 1.86 26.67 60.60
N PHE A 94 1.11 26.19 59.60
CA PHE A 94 -0.27 26.59 59.34
C PHE A 94 -1.13 26.49 60.61
N SER A 95 -1.65 27.63 61.07
CA SER A 95 -2.37 27.73 62.34
C SER A 95 -3.49 28.77 62.28
N SER A 96 -4.28 28.86 63.36
CA SER A 96 -5.35 29.87 63.48
C SER A 96 -4.83 31.32 63.43
N ASN A 97 -3.54 31.55 63.67
CA ASN A 97 -2.90 32.86 63.63
C ASN A 97 -2.23 33.15 62.27
N GLY A 98 -2.40 32.29 61.26
CA GLY A 98 -1.69 32.34 59.99
C GLY A 98 -0.45 31.44 59.99
N CYS A 99 0.50 31.74 59.11
CA CYS A 99 1.79 31.04 59.05
C CYS A 99 2.92 31.92 59.55
N GLN A 100 3.95 31.31 60.13
CA GLN A 100 5.14 31.98 60.65
C GLN A 100 6.21 32.07 59.57
N VAL A 101 6.98 33.16 59.54
CA VAL A 101 8.12 33.31 58.61
C VAL A 101 9.19 32.27 58.97
N CYS A 102 9.70 31.55 57.98
CA CYS A 102 10.84 30.66 58.16
C CYS A 102 12.14 31.43 58.33
N ASP A 103 13.07 30.87 59.11
CA ASP A 103 14.46 31.29 59.05
C ASP A 103 15.03 31.01 57.64
N ALA A 104 15.90 31.91 57.16
CA ALA A 104 16.51 31.74 55.85
C ALA A 104 17.41 30.48 55.82
N CYS A 105 17.15 29.58 54.87
CA CYS A 105 17.96 28.40 54.71
C CYS A 105 19.36 28.77 54.19
N VAL A 106 20.38 28.55 55.03
CA VAL A 106 21.77 28.92 54.75
C VAL A 106 22.39 28.04 53.65
N ARG A 107 21.91 26.79 53.51
CA ARG A 107 22.44 25.84 52.53
C ARG A 107 21.78 26.08 51.15
N PRO A 108 22.57 26.22 50.06
CA PRO A 108 22.02 26.44 48.72
C PRO A 108 21.07 25.32 48.29
N GLY A 109 19.93 25.70 47.68
CA GLY A 109 18.95 24.77 47.13
C GLY A 109 17.97 24.16 48.14
N HIS A 110 18.15 24.38 49.45
CA HIS A 110 17.20 23.96 50.47
C HIS A 110 16.06 24.96 50.59
N ILE A 111 14.85 24.44 50.75
CA ILE A 111 13.63 25.24 50.98
C ILE A 111 13.12 24.99 52.39
N CYS A 112 12.34 25.93 52.91
CA CYS A 112 11.65 25.73 54.17
C CYS A 112 10.46 24.78 53.99
N ASP A 113 10.39 23.75 54.82
CA ASP A 113 9.24 22.87 54.95
C ASP A 113 8.03 23.66 55.50
N PRO A 114 6.91 23.74 54.77
CA PRO A 114 5.73 24.52 55.18
C PRO A 114 5.03 23.98 56.43
N ASP A 115 5.26 22.72 56.81
CA ASP A 115 4.66 22.13 58.00
C ASP A 115 5.57 22.29 59.22
N THR A 116 6.87 22.04 59.04
CA THR A 116 7.82 21.92 60.17
C THR A 116 8.75 23.10 60.35
N GLY A 117 8.88 23.98 59.35
CA GLY A 117 9.82 25.10 59.36
C GLY A 117 11.28 24.71 59.14
N ARG A 118 11.56 23.41 58.94
CA ARG A 118 12.92 22.90 58.76
C ARG A 118 13.39 23.09 57.31
N CYS A 119 14.68 23.36 57.13
CA CYS A 119 15.28 23.37 55.81
C CYS A 119 15.41 21.94 55.26
N VAL A 120 14.72 21.67 54.15
CA VAL A 120 14.69 20.38 53.47
C VAL A 120 14.97 20.57 51.98
N CYS A 121 15.40 19.49 51.32
CA CYS A 121 15.45 19.50 49.87
C CYS A 121 14.03 19.55 49.26
N PRO A 122 13.84 20.27 48.14
CA PRO A 122 12.61 20.24 47.36
C PRO A 122 12.13 18.83 47.00
N THR A 123 10.87 18.72 46.55
CA THR A 123 10.26 17.41 46.32
C THR A 123 11.06 16.54 45.33
N LEU A 124 11.30 15.28 45.70
CA LEU A 124 12.05 14.31 44.89
C LEU A 124 13.50 14.72 44.55
N THR A 125 14.12 15.68 45.26
CA THR A 125 15.55 15.99 45.12
C THR A 125 16.38 15.42 46.26
N PHE A 126 17.70 15.35 46.06
CA PHE A 126 18.66 14.91 47.08
C PHE A 126 20.06 15.48 46.83
N GLY A 127 20.95 15.32 47.82
CA GLY A 127 22.31 15.82 47.81
C GLY A 127 22.51 17.02 48.74
N GLU A 128 23.75 17.47 48.90
CA GLU A 128 24.05 18.60 49.80
C GLU A 128 23.46 19.92 49.28
N HIS A 129 23.40 20.08 47.95
CA HIS A 129 22.87 21.27 47.26
C HIS A 129 21.48 21.04 46.63
N CYS A 130 20.85 19.88 46.86
CA CYS A 130 19.55 19.51 46.29
C CYS A 130 19.46 19.66 44.76
N ASP A 131 20.59 19.48 44.08
CA ASP A 131 20.83 19.68 42.66
C ASP A 131 20.66 18.40 41.81
N ARG A 132 20.15 17.33 42.43
CA ARG A 132 19.96 16.03 41.78
C ARG A 132 18.59 15.44 42.09
N CYS A 133 17.97 14.86 41.08
CA CYS A 133 16.72 14.12 41.21
C CYS A 133 16.94 12.74 41.82
N ARG A 134 16.11 12.36 42.81
CA ARG A 134 16.12 11.02 43.41
C ARG A 134 15.87 9.96 42.33
N PRO A 135 16.38 8.72 42.49
CA PRO A 135 16.10 7.63 41.55
C PRO A 135 14.60 7.46 41.31
N GLY A 136 14.18 7.46 40.03
CA GLY A 136 12.76 7.44 39.66
C GLY A 136 12.11 8.81 39.50
N SER A 137 12.91 9.88 39.40
CA SER A 137 12.45 11.24 39.09
C SER A 137 13.38 11.96 38.10
N TRP A 138 12.86 12.98 37.41
CA TRP A 138 13.50 13.72 36.31
C TRP A 138 13.01 15.18 36.29
N ASP A 139 13.49 16.01 35.36
CA ASP A 139 13.09 17.43 35.19
C ASP A 139 13.26 18.27 36.46
N LEU A 140 14.51 18.47 36.89
CA LEU A 140 14.84 19.29 38.05
C LEU A 140 14.51 20.76 37.78
N VAL A 141 13.59 21.31 38.57
CA VAL A 141 13.32 22.75 38.65
C VAL A 141 13.84 23.27 39.98
N PRO A 142 14.76 24.25 40.00
CA PRO A 142 15.27 24.85 41.24
C PRO A 142 14.13 25.30 42.16
N GLU A 143 14.27 25.07 43.46
CA GLU A 143 13.30 25.40 44.53
C GLU A 143 11.94 24.67 44.47
N VAL A 144 11.60 24.02 43.35
CA VAL A 144 10.34 23.27 43.18
C VAL A 144 10.56 21.77 43.36
N GLY A 145 11.60 21.22 42.74
CA GLY A 145 11.96 19.80 42.81
C GLY A 145 11.92 19.07 41.47
N CYS A 146 11.74 17.76 41.50
CA CYS A 146 11.71 16.89 40.31
C CYS A 146 10.33 16.26 40.10
N LYS A 147 10.05 15.82 38.87
CA LYS A 147 8.86 15.05 38.49
C LYS A 147 9.09 13.55 38.59
N PRO A 148 8.11 12.75 39.04
CA PRO A 148 8.24 11.29 39.04
C PRO A 148 8.24 10.71 37.61
N CYS A 149 9.01 9.66 37.36
CA CYS A 149 9.02 8.94 36.07
C CYS A 149 7.68 8.27 35.76
N ALA A 150 7.05 7.70 36.79
CA ALA A 150 5.73 7.05 36.71
C ALA A 150 5.60 5.92 35.66
N CYS A 151 6.67 5.19 35.38
CA CYS A 151 6.69 4.07 34.43
C CYS A 151 5.61 3.01 34.73
N THR A 152 5.00 2.45 33.68
CA THR A 152 3.94 1.42 33.79
C THR A 152 4.49 0.00 33.65
N LEU A 153 3.61 -1.01 33.70
CA LEU A 153 3.98 -2.43 33.51
C LEU A 153 4.67 -2.72 32.16
N GLY A 154 4.54 -1.83 31.18
CA GLY A 154 5.24 -1.91 29.89
C GLY A 154 6.74 -1.60 29.96
N SER A 155 7.25 -1.10 31.09
CA SER A 155 8.68 -0.79 31.25
C SER A 155 9.50 -1.97 31.78
N MET A 156 10.80 -1.95 31.52
CA MET A 156 11.75 -2.92 32.07
C MET A 156 12.13 -2.60 33.53
N LYS A 157 12.14 -1.31 33.89
CA LYS A 157 12.43 -0.79 35.22
C LYS A 157 11.64 0.48 35.49
N LEU A 158 11.58 0.91 36.76
CA LEU A 158 10.82 2.10 37.19
C LEU A 158 11.61 3.42 37.04
N GLN A 159 12.91 3.34 36.76
CA GLN A 159 13.77 4.50 36.54
C GLN A 159 13.79 4.90 35.05
N CYS A 160 13.45 6.16 34.79
CA CYS A 160 13.52 6.81 33.48
C CYS A 160 14.88 7.50 33.29
N ASP A 161 15.11 8.00 32.07
CA ASP A 161 16.26 8.87 31.77
C ASP A 161 16.03 10.32 32.21
N HIS A 162 16.99 11.20 31.91
CA HIS A 162 16.93 12.62 32.25
C HIS A 162 15.78 13.38 31.54
N GLN A 163 15.21 12.80 30.48
CA GLN A 163 14.07 13.35 29.73
C GLN A 163 12.73 12.75 30.18
N GLY A 164 12.73 11.87 31.17
CA GLY A 164 11.53 11.22 31.66
C GLY A 164 11.13 9.95 30.91
N GLN A 165 11.90 9.54 29.90
CA GLN A 165 11.56 8.37 29.09
C GLN A 165 11.87 7.08 29.86
N CYS A 166 10.82 6.28 30.06
CA CYS A 166 10.94 4.96 30.64
C CYS A 166 11.52 3.96 29.61
N PRO A 167 12.38 3.03 30.03
CA PRO A 167 12.91 1.99 29.16
C PRO A 167 11.82 0.95 28.87
N CYS A 168 11.18 1.06 27.71
CA CYS A 168 10.05 0.22 27.33
C CYS A 168 10.49 -1.17 26.88
N ARG A 169 9.69 -2.18 27.22
CA ARG A 169 9.81 -3.54 26.67
C ARG A 169 9.45 -3.54 25.19
N ILE A 170 9.93 -4.54 24.47
CA ILE A 170 9.54 -4.77 23.07
C ILE A 170 8.01 -4.84 22.98
N GLY A 171 7.45 -4.07 22.03
CA GLY A 171 6.01 -3.98 21.83
C GLY A 171 5.29 -2.90 22.66
N TYR A 172 6.00 -2.13 23.49
CA TYR A 172 5.45 -1.01 24.25
C TYR A 172 6.10 0.31 23.83
N SER A 173 5.34 1.40 23.92
CA SER A 173 5.77 2.75 23.57
C SER A 173 5.11 3.81 24.46
N GLY A 174 5.52 5.07 24.31
CA GLY A 174 5.10 6.19 25.16
C GLY A 174 6.13 6.51 26.24
N LEU A 175 6.01 7.70 26.84
CA LEU A 175 6.96 8.20 27.85
C LEU A 175 7.01 7.28 29.07
N ARG A 176 5.87 6.68 29.43
CA ARG A 176 5.70 5.79 30.58
C ARG A 176 5.48 4.33 30.15
N CYS A 177 5.71 4.01 28.87
CA CYS A 177 5.42 2.72 28.25
C CYS A 177 3.94 2.30 28.36
N GLU A 178 3.06 3.29 28.31
CA GLU A 178 1.63 3.19 28.58
C GLU A 178 0.78 2.83 27.36
N LYS A 179 1.40 2.61 26.20
CA LYS A 179 0.73 2.22 24.95
C LYS A 179 1.48 1.09 24.26
N CYS A 180 0.84 0.40 23.34
CA CYS A 180 1.55 -0.54 22.48
C CYS A 180 2.40 0.23 21.46
N ALA A 181 3.55 -0.35 21.09
CA ALA A 181 4.37 0.17 20.00
C ALA A 181 3.69 -0.10 18.65
N LYS A 182 4.17 0.57 17.60
CA LYS A 182 3.75 0.28 16.22
C LYS A 182 3.91 -1.21 15.89
N GLY A 183 2.92 -1.78 15.21
CA GLY A 183 2.83 -3.21 14.94
C GLY A 183 2.41 -4.08 16.13
N TYR A 184 1.94 -3.50 17.24
CA TYR A 184 1.42 -4.21 18.40
C TYR A 184 0.06 -3.63 18.86
N TYR A 185 -0.79 -4.47 19.46
CA TYR A 185 -2.12 -4.09 19.95
C TYR A 185 -2.46 -4.75 21.29
N GLY A 186 -3.50 -4.26 21.97
CA GLY A 186 -4.09 -4.92 23.15
C GLY A 186 -3.44 -4.58 24.50
N TYR A 187 -3.12 -3.31 24.76
CA TYR A 187 -2.65 -2.85 26.08
C TYR A 187 -3.66 -3.29 27.19
N PRO A 188 -3.22 -3.76 28.37
CA PRO A 188 -1.85 -3.74 28.93
C PRO A 188 -0.96 -4.93 28.54
N ARG A 189 -1.43 -5.85 27.68
CA ARG A 189 -0.67 -7.03 27.24
C ARG A 189 -0.46 -6.97 25.74
N CYS A 190 0.46 -6.11 25.31
CA CYS A 190 0.72 -5.87 23.90
C CYS A 190 1.15 -7.15 23.16
N ARG A 191 0.47 -7.44 22.05
CA ARG A 191 0.73 -8.59 21.16
C ARG A 191 1.06 -8.09 19.76
N PRO A 192 1.93 -8.77 19.00
CA PRO A 192 2.24 -8.36 17.64
C PRO A 192 1.01 -8.52 16.74
N CYS A 193 0.81 -7.57 15.81
CA CYS A 193 -0.25 -7.63 14.80
C CYS A 193 -0.05 -8.81 13.83
N SER A 194 1.20 -9.05 13.42
CA SER A 194 1.56 -10.07 12.42
C SER A 194 0.81 -9.92 11.09
N CYS A 195 0.60 -8.68 10.63
CA CYS A 195 0.01 -8.39 9.34
C CYS A 195 0.90 -8.85 8.18
N SER A 196 0.30 -9.40 7.14
CA SER A 196 0.98 -9.68 5.88
C SER A 196 1.25 -8.37 5.14
N VAL A 197 2.52 -8.06 4.91
CA VAL A 197 2.95 -6.87 4.14
C VAL A 197 2.36 -6.86 2.73
N ALA A 198 2.14 -8.03 2.12
CA ALA A 198 1.59 -8.13 0.78
C ALA A 198 0.09 -7.79 0.74
N GLY A 199 -0.63 -8.05 1.82
CA GLY A 199 -2.07 -7.92 1.88
C GLY A 199 -2.60 -6.74 2.71
N THR A 200 -1.73 -6.01 3.39
CA THR A 200 -2.10 -4.90 4.28
C THR A 200 -1.85 -3.56 3.61
N LEU A 201 -2.74 -2.61 3.84
CA LEU A 201 -2.61 -1.23 3.39
C LEU A 201 -1.56 -0.50 4.24
N GLN A 202 -0.75 0.34 3.60
CA GLN A 202 0.10 1.33 4.28
C GLN A 202 1.05 0.75 5.35
N CYS A 203 1.89 -0.22 4.97
CA CYS A 203 2.99 -0.66 5.83
C CYS A 203 4.21 0.26 5.66
N ASP A 204 4.83 0.66 6.78
CA ASP A 204 6.04 1.48 6.80
C ASP A 204 7.25 0.58 7.05
N ASN A 205 8.18 0.53 6.10
CA ASN A 205 9.42 -0.23 6.18
C ASN A 205 9.24 -1.70 6.64
N GLY A 206 8.15 -2.34 6.21
CA GLY A 206 7.80 -3.73 6.54
C GLY A 206 7.04 -3.92 7.86
N THR A 207 6.80 -2.86 8.63
CA THR A 207 5.95 -2.90 9.83
C THR A 207 4.57 -2.34 9.50
N CYS A 208 3.51 -3.09 9.82
CA CYS A 208 2.13 -2.65 9.60
C CYS A 208 1.41 -2.54 10.94
N ASP A 209 0.65 -1.46 11.10
CA ASP A 209 -0.21 -1.25 12.27
C ASP A 209 -1.55 -2.01 12.12
N CYS A 210 -2.19 -2.27 13.25
CA CYS A 210 -3.51 -2.89 13.34
C CYS A 210 -4.35 -2.17 14.40
N ASN A 211 -5.65 -2.43 14.40
CA ASN A 211 -6.55 -1.84 15.40
C ASN A 211 -6.39 -2.49 16.79
N ASP A 212 -7.14 -2.02 17.79
CA ASP A 212 -7.06 -2.50 19.17
C ASP A 212 -7.49 -3.97 19.33
N GLU A 213 -8.26 -4.53 18.40
CA GLU A 213 -8.60 -5.95 18.32
C GLU A 213 -7.55 -6.77 17.55
N GLY A 214 -6.52 -6.13 17.00
CA GLY A 214 -5.47 -6.76 16.21
C GLY A 214 -5.88 -7.12 14.77
N GLN A 215 -6.89 -6.47 14.22
CA GLN A 215 -7.29 -6.58 12.82
C GLN A 215 -6.45 -5.63 11.96
N CYS A 216 -5.79 -6.20 10.95
CA CYS A 216 -5.01 -5.45 9.98
C CYS A 216 -5.92 -4.80 8.91
N PRO A 217 -5.58 -3.61 8.39
CA PRO A 217 -6.32 -2.97 7.31
C PRO A 217 -6.00 -3.65 5.97
N CYS A 218 -6.84 -4.59 5.55
CA CYS A 218 -6.58 -5.38 4.35
C CYS A 218 -6.81 -4.62 3.04
N LYS A 219 -6.04 -4.97 2.01
CA LYS A 219 -6.28 -4.55 0.62
C LYS A 219 -7.60 -5.15 0.10
N GLU A 220 -8.14 -4.56 -0.97
CA GLU A 220 -9.49 -4.82 -1.51
C GLU A 220 -9.85 -6.31 -1.68
N TYR A 221 -8.91 -7.13 -2.20
CA TYR A 221 -9.15 -8.55 -2.47
C TYR A 221 -8.48 -9.48 -1.45
N VAL A 222 -8.20 -8.98 -0.25
CA VAL A 222 -7.52 -9.72 0.81
C VAL A 222 -8.38 -9.73 2.07
N VAL A 223 -8.41 -10.87 2.74
CA VAL A 223 -9.23 -11.13 3.92
C VAL A 223 -8.41 -11.80 5.03
N GLY A 224 -9.06 -11.95 6.19
CA GLY A 224 -8.47 -12.52 7.39
C GLY A 224 -7.85 -11.46 8.29
N ARG A 225 -7.63 -11.83 9.56
CA ARG A 225 -7.13 -10.91 10.59
C ARG A 225 -5.77 -10.31 10.24
N GLN A 226 -4.92 -11.13 9.64
CA GLN A 226 -3.55 -10.79 9.24
C GLN A 226 -3.45 -10.38 7.77
N CYS A 227 -4.57 -10.28 7.04
CA CYS A 227 -4.58 -10.00 5.60
C CYS A 227 -3.68 -10.94 4.78
N ASN A 228 -3.69 -12.22 5.10
CA ASN A 228 -2.83 -13.24 4.50
C ASN A 228 -3.58 -14.21 3.58
N GLN A 229 -4.88 -13.99 3.35
CA GLN A 229 -5.72 -14.85 2.53
C GLN A 229 -6.40 -14.04 1.44
N CYS A 230 -6.50 -14.60 0.24
CA CYS A 230 -7.25 -13.99 -0.84
C CYS A 230 -8.75 -14.17 -0.60
N LYS A 231 -9.54 -13.17 -1.01
CA LYS A 231 -11.00 -13.26 -1.03
C LYS A 231 -11.44 -14.34 -2.03
N GLU A 232 -12.61 -14.96 -1.81
CA GLU A 232 -13.20 -15.87 -2.80
C GLU A 232 -13.29 -15.24 -4.20
N GLY A 233 -12.97 -16.02 -5.22
CA GLY A 233 -12.86 -15.55 -6.60
C GLY A 233 -11.60 -14.76 -6.91
N THR A 234 -10.62 -14.72 -6.00
CA THR A 234 -9.30 -14.10 -6.22
C THR A 234 -8.17 -15.00 -5.76
N PHE A 235 -6.96 -14.79 -6.27
CA PHE A 235 -5.79 -15.63 -6.00
C PHE A 235 -4.47 -14.83 -6.07
N GLY A 236 -3.35 -15.45 -5.70
CA GLY A 236 -2.02 -14.92 -5.94
C GLY A 236 -1.69 -13.65 -5.14
N LEU A 237 -1.72 -13.73 -3.81
CA LEU A 237 -1.36 -12.62 -2.91
C LEU A 237 0.06 -12.11 -3.21
N ALA A 238 0.19 -10.85 -3.63
CA ALA A 238 1.44 -10.27 -4.09
C ALA A 238 1.68 -8.86 -3.50
N LEU A 239 2.94 -8.58 -3.14
CA LEU A 239 3.33 -7.28 -2.58
C LEU A 239 3.11 -6.11 -3.55
N ASN A 240 3.47 -6.32 -4.82
CA ASN A 240 3.34 -5.36 -5.91
C ASN A 240 1.92 -5.27 -6.48
N ASN A 241 0.96 -6.09 -6.01
CA ASN A 241 -0.43 -5.96 -6.40
C ASN A 241 -1.12 -4.93 -5.48
N PRO A 242 -1.63 -3.80 -6.02
CA PRO A 242 -2.27 -2.76 -5.21
C PRO A 242 -3.55 -3.25 -4.53
N LYS A 243 -4.25 -4.24 -5.13
CA LYS A 243 -5.44 -4.88 -4.55
C LYS A 243 -5.11 -6.13 -3.74
N GLY A 244 -3.84 -6.52 -3.68
CA GLY A 244 -3.30 -7.64 -2.93
C GLY A 244 -3.40 -8.97 -3.67
N CYS A 245 -4.61 -9.38 -4.06
CA CYS A 245 -4.85 -10.56 -4.89
C CYS A 245 -5.40 -10.18 -6.27
N THR A 246 -5.37 -11.12 -7.22
CA THR A 246 -5.86 -10.97 -8.59
C THR A 246 -7.17 -11.73 -8.74
N GLU A 247 -8.18 -11.14 -9.37
CA GLU A 247 -9.45 -11.84 -9.65
C GLU A 247 -9.27 -13.00 -10.61
N CYS A 248 -10.01 -14.10 -10.40
CA CYS A 248 -10.04 -15.25 -11.30
C CYS A 248 -10.58 -14.83 -12.67
N PHE A 249 -9.86 -15.16 -13.74
CA PHE A 249 -10.32 -14.91 -15.10
C PHE A 249 -10.98 -16.17 -15.67
N CYS A 250 -10.27 -17.30 -15.66
CA CYS A 250 -10.73 -18.62 -16.08
C CYS A 250 -11.51 -18.62 -17.41
N PHE A 251 -11.18 -17.68 -18.31
CA PHE A 251 -11.86 -17.43 -19.58
C PHE A 251 -13.40 -17.35 -19.46
N GLY A 252 -13.90 -16.84 -18.33
CA GLY A 252 -15.33 -16.71 -18.03
C GLY A 252 -16.05 -18.04 -17.80
N ARG A 253 -15.34 -19.16 -17.60
CA ARG A 253 -15.93 -20.51 -17.46
C ARG A 253 -16.24 -20.88 -16.01
N THR A 254 -15.54 -20.29 -15.07
CA THR A 254 -15.72 -20.46 -13.62
C THR A 254 -15.20 -19.22 -12.91
N THR A 255 -15.64 -18.97 -11.67
CA THR A 255 -15.08 -17.94 -10.79
C THR A 255 -14.20 -18.53 -9.69
N SER A 256 -14.10 -19.86 -9.61
CA SER A 256 -13.33 -20.57 -8.60
C SER A 256 -11.94 -20.91 -9.13
N CYS A 257 -10.92 -20.31 -8.53
CA CYS A 257 -9.52 -20.58 -8.87
C CYS A 257 -8.63 -20.44 -7.64
N GLN A 258 -7.40 -20.95 -7.77
CA GLN A 258 -6.35 -20.80 -6.77
C GLN A 258 -5.02 -20.45 -7.47
N GLN A 259 -4.03 -20.05 -6.67
CA GLN A 259 -2.67 -19.84 -7.17
C GLN A 259 -2.09 -21.20 -7.58
N ALA A 260 -1.53 -21.28 -8.78
CA ALA A 260 -0.90 -22.49 -9.26
C ALA A 260 0.43 -22.74 -8.52
N ASP A 261 0.67 -23.99 -8.13
CA ASP A 261 1.93 -24.47 -7.55
C ASP A 261 2.98 -24.72 -8.64
N LEU A 262 3.20 -23.70 -9.47
CA LEU A 262 4.16 -23.70 -10.57
C LEU A 262 5.26 -22.69 -10.30
N SER A 263 6.36 -22.81 -11.02
CA SER A 263 7.52 -21.94 -10.86
C SER A 263 8.05 -21.51 -12.21
N TRP A 264 8.75 -20.38 -12.24
CA TRP A 264 9.25 -19.84 -13.50
C TRP A 264 10.32 -20.75 -14.09
N GLY A 265 9.98 -21.39 -15.21
CA GLY A 265 10.93 -21.96 -16.15
C GLY A 265 11.15 -21.01 -17.32
N GLN A 266 12.08 -21.34 -18.21
CA GLN A 266 12.37 -20.52 -19.38
C GLN A 266 12.44 -21.36 -20.65
N ARG A 267 11.82 -20.84 -21.72
CA ARG A 267 12.07 -21.29 -23.09
C ARG A 267 13.01 -20.28 -23.74
N ARG A 268 14.14 -20.75 -24.25
CA ARG A 268 15.22 -19.90 -24.75
C ARG A 268 15.52 -20.22 -26.20
N LEU A 269 15.99 -19.22 -26.95
CA LEU A 269 16.67 -19.47 -28.22
C LEU A 269 17.90 -20.36 -27.96
N THR A 270 18.08 -21.35 -28.82
CA THR A 270 19.20 -22.30 -28.73
C THR A 270 20.53 -21.67 -29.13
N ARG A 271 20.49 -20.66 -30.01
CA ARG A 271 21.65 -19.90 -30.48
C ARG A 271 21.27 -18.46 -30.85
N PRO A 272 22.24 -17.54 -30.88
CA PRO A 272 22.06 -16.21 -31.45
C PRO A 272 21.54 -16.25 -32.89
N ARG A 273 20.79 -15.22 -33.29
CA ARG A 273 20.38 -15.01 -34.67
C ARG A 273 21.01 -13.73 -35.20
N THR A 274 21.71 -13.84 -36.32
CA THR A 274 22.41 -12.69 -36.93
C THR A 274 21.78 -12.34 -38.27
N LEU A 275 21.57 -11.04 -38.49
CA LEU A 275 21.21 -10.47 -39.77
C LEU A 275 22.41 -9.67 -40.28
N CYS A 276 22.86 -9.96 -41.50
CA CYS A 276 23.91 -9.21 -42.18
C CYS A 276 23.38 -8.60 -43.48
N ILE A 277 23.88 -7.43 -43.84
CA ILE A 277 23.65 -6.82 -45.14
C ILE A 277 24.81 -7.19 -46.08
N ASN A 278 24.52 -7.58 -47.32
CA ASN A 278 25.52 -7.90 -48.32
C ASN A 278 25.12 -7.32 -49.70
N ASP A 279 26.03 -6.56 -50.30
CA ASP A 279 25.81 -5.89 -51.59
C ASP A 279 25.89 -6.81 -52.81
N THR A 280 26.46 -8.01 -52.65
CA THR A 280 26.77 -8.92 -53.77
C THR A 280 25.67 -9.93 -54.09
N ILE A 281 24.59 -9.95 -53.30
CA ILE A 281 23.51 -10.94 -53.42
C ILE A 281 22.20 -10.26 -53.84
N ASN A 282 21.34 -10.99 -54.55
CA ASN A 282 20.02 -10.51 -54.98
C ASN A 282 18.86 -11.20 -54.25
N ASP A 283 19.08 -12.42 -53.74
CA ASP A 283 18.11 -13.14 -52.94
C ASP A 283 18.42 -13.02 -51.46
N ILE A 284 17.39 -13.16 -50.61
CA ILE A 284 17.56 -13.28 -49.17
C ILE A 284 18.09 -14.68 -48.88
N ILE A 285 19.23 -14.76 -48.19
CA ILE A 285 19.89 -16.04 -47.89
C ILE A 285 19.67 -16.36 -46.42
N VAL A 286 19.11 -17.53 -46.15
CA VAL A 286 19.01 -18.10 -44.81
C VAL A 286 20.04 -19.21 -44.67
N SER A 287 21.03 -19.00 -43.81
CA SER A 287 22.10 -19.95 -43.53
C SER A 287 21.77 -20.77 -42.29
N LYS A 288 21.59 -22.08 -42.48
CA LYS A 288 21.45 -23.08 -41.42
C LYS A 288 22.68 -23.99 -41.38
N PHE A 289 22.78 -24.82 -40.35
CA PHE A 289 23.83 -25.84 -40.28
C PHE A 289 23.72 -26.79 -41.48
N ARG A 290 24.72 -26.77 -42.37
CA ARG A 290 24.80 -27.58 -43.61
C ARG A 290 23.75 -27.32 -44.70
N SER A 291 22.92 -26.28 -44.61
CA SER A 291 21.97 -25.93 -45.69
C SER A 291 21.80 -24.42 -45.85
N ARG A 292 21.57 -23.95 -47.07
CA ARG A 292 21.17 -22.57 -47.36
C ARG A 292 19.82 -22.56 -48.08
N ILE A 293 18.94 -21.66 -47.67
CA ILE A 293 17.65 -21.43 -48.30
C ILE A 293 17.72 -20.06 -48.97
N PHE A 294 17.27 -19.99 -50.22
CA PHE A 294 17.19 -18.75 -50.98
C PHE A 294 15.72 -18.34 -51.06
N LEU A 295 15.42 -17.13 -50.64
CA LEU A 295 14.09 -16.55 -50.66
C LEU A 295 14.12 -15.33 -51.58
N SER A 296 13.32 -15.35 -52.64
CA SER A 296 13.20 -14.20 -53.54
C SER A 296 12.39 -13.09 -52.85
N PRO A 297 12.82 -11.81 -52.95
CA PRO A 297 12.09 -10.68 -52.36
C PRO A 297 10.65 -10.58 -52.88
N ILE A 298 9.69 -10.31 -51.99
CA ILE A 298 8.29 -10.10 -52.37
C ILE A 298 8.16 -8.63 -52.78
N ASN A 299 7.81 -8.36 -54.04
CA ASN A 299 7.75 -7.00 -54.60
C ASN A 299 9.04 -6.17 -54.37
N GLY A 300 10.21 -6.83 -54.33
CA GLY A 300 11.49 -6.17 -54.05
C GLY A 300 11.73 -5.82 -52.58
N GLY A 301 10.90 -6.31 -51.65
CA GLY A 301 10.94 -6.02 -50.21
C GLY A 301 10.96 -7.24 -49.29
N LEU A 302 11.11 -6.97 -47.99
CA LEU A 302 10.88 -7.95 -46.92
C LEU A 302 9.37 -8.15 -46.68
N ASN A 303 9.02 -9.28 -46.06
CA ASN A 303 7.62 -9.55 -45.74
C ASN A 303 7.12 -8.60 -44.63
N MET A 304 5.86 -8.18 -44.72
CA MET A 304 5.23 -7.24 -43.79
C MET A 304 4.21 -7.97 -42.93
N THR A 305 4.37 -7.89 -41.61
CA THR A 305 3.41 -8.45 -40.64
C THR A 305 2.94 -7.30 -39.75
N ASN A 306 1.62 -7.07 -39.69
CA ASN A 306 1.00 -5.98 -38.90
C ASN A 306 1.66 -4.59 -39.11
N GLY A 307 2.03 -4.28 -40.35
CA GLY A 307 2.67 -3.00 -40.68
C GLY A 307 4.17 -2.91 -40.34
N LEU A 308 4.82 -4.00 -39.93
CA LEU A 308 6.24 -4.06 -39.61
C LEU A 308 7.02 -4.94 -40.62
N SER A 309 8.21 -4.47 -41.03
CA SER A 309 9.13 -5.23 -41.88
C SER A 309 9.76 -6.37 -41.08
N THR A 310 9.53 -7.61 -41.48
CA THR A 310 9.90 -8.79 -40.68
C THR A 310 11.07 -9.58 -41.27
N ILE A 311 11.95 -9.99 -40.37
CA ILE A 311 13.00 -10.98 -40.62
C ILE A 311 12.36 -12.36 -40.42
N PRO A 312 12.43 -13.27 -41.40
CA PRO A 312 11.68 -14.53 -41.38
C PRO A 312 11.91 -15.36 -40.13
N ASP A 313 10.89 -16.08 -39.68
CA ASP A 313 11.01 -17.08 -38.61
C ASP A 313 11.66 -18.37 -39.11
N VAL A 314 12.98 -18.34 -39.21
CA VAL A 314 13.77 -19.49 -39.61
C VAL A 314 14.96 -19.62 -38.68
N GLU A 315 15.21 -20.84 -38.22
CA GLU A 315 16.42 -21.15 -37.47
C GLU A 315 17.65 -20.95 -38.37
N GLY A 316 18.33 -19.82 -38.27
CA GLY A 316 19.42 -19.48 -39.18
C GLY A 316 19.87 -18.03 -39.05
N ASP A 317 21.08 -17.78 -39.56
CA ASP A 317 21.52 -16.43 -39.84
C ASP A 317 20.94 -15.99 -41.18
N VAL A 318 20.54 -14.73 -41.28
CA VAL A 318 19.89 -14.16 -42.45
C VAL A 318 20.87 -13.18 -43.09
N THR A 319 21.03 -13.25 -44.40
CA THR A 319 21.73 -12.22 -45.17
C THR A 319 20.76 -11.60 -46.14
N VAL A 320 20.60 -10.27 -46.05
CA VAL A 320 19.74 -9.50 -46.93
C VAL A 320 20.58 -8.69 -47.94
N PRO A 321 20.15 -8.63 -49.21
CA PRO A 321 20.64 -7.66 -50.17
C PRO A 321 20.58 -6.22 -49.65
N SER A 322 21.53 -5.37 -50.00
CA SER A 322 21.49 -3.93 -49.64
C SER A 322 20.51 -3.09 -50.45
N HIS A 323 20.11 -3.56 -51.63
CA HIS A 323 19.14 -2.88 -52.50
C HIS A 323 17.68 -3.23 -52.18
N LEU A 324 17.43 -4.00 -51.13
CA LEU A 324 16.09 -4.38 -50.69
C LEU A 324 15.33 -3.15 -50.18
N TYR A 325 14.08 -2.98 -50.61
CA TYR A 325 13.22 -1.92 -50.10
C TYR A 325 12.51 -2.39 -48.82
N TYR A 326 12.77 -1.72 -47.70
CA TYR A 326 12.07 -1.96 -46.44
C TYR A 326 11.93 -0.69 -45.61
N ASN A 327 10.86 -0.63 -44.83
CA ASN A 327 10.66 0.41 -43.84
C ASN A 327 11.46 0.06 -42.58
N TYR A 328 12.20 1.03 -42.05
CA TYR A 328 12.89 0.90 -40.77
C TYR A 328 11.94 1.18 -39.60
N PRO A 329 12.11 0.51 -38.44
CA PRO A 329 13.10 -0.53 -38.13
C PRO A 329 12.66 -1.95 -38.55
N LEU A 330 13.61 -2.89 -38.59
CA LEU A 330 13.33 -4.30 -38.85
C LEU A 330 12.97 -5.06 -37.57
N TYR A 331 12.21 -6.15 -37.70
CA TYR A 331 11.76 -6.98 -36.58
C TYR A 331 12.09 -8.46 -36.75
N TRP A 332 12.65 -9.06 -35.72
CA TRP A 332 12.84 -10.50 -35.58
C TRP A 332 11.51 -11.18 -35.26
N MET A 333 11.08 -12.11 -36.11
CA MET A 333 10.01 -13.04 -35.76
C MET A 333 10.59 -14.19 -34.92
N LEU A 334 10.09 -14.38 -33.69
CA LEU A 334 10.53 -15.47 -32.82
C LEU A 334 9.95 -16.83 -33.25
N PRO A 335 10.68 -17.93 -33.01
CA PRO A 335 10.31 -19.27 -33.47
C PRO A 335 9.10 -19.88 -32.79
N GLU A 336 8.50 -20.89 -33.43
CA GLU A 336 7.33 -21.65 -32.95
C GLU A 336 7.40 -22.08 -31.48
N SER A 337 8.60 -22.32 -30.93
CA SER A 337 8.79 -22.62 -29.50
C SER A 337 8.34 -21.50 -28.54
N PHE A 338 8.21 -20.27 -29.03
CA PHE A 338 7.70 -19.10 -28.33
C PHE A 338 6.20 -18.83 -28.60
N LEU A 339 5.59 -19.51 -29.57
CA LEU A 339 4.25 -19.24 -30.09
C LEU A 339 3.20 -20.23 -29.55
N GLY A 340 1.93 -20.10 -29.95
CA GLY A 340 0.82 -20.93 -29.47
C GLY A 340 0.31 -20.50 -28.09
N ASP A 341 -0.18 -21.46 -27.27
CA ASP A 341 -0.64 -21.17 -25.91
C ASP A 341 0.55 -20.78 -25.01
N LYS A 342 0.48 -19.57 -24.47
CA LYS A 342 1.38 -18.95 -23.51
C LYS A 342 0.63 -18.29 -22.34
N VAL A 343 -0.58 -18.76 -22.01
CA VAL A 343 -1.35 -18.28 -20.85
C VAL A 343 -0.53 -18.39 -19.56
N VAL A 344 0.22 -19.48 -19.41
CA VAL A 344 1.11 -19.72 -18.25
C VAL A 344 2.38 -18.85 -18.24
N SER A 345 2.54 -17.94 -19.20
CA SER A 345 3.58 -16.89 -19.21
C SER A 345 3.07 -15.55 -18.65
N TYR A 346 1.76 -15.43 -18.35
CA TYR A 346 1.19 -14.21 -17.78
C TYR A 346 1.88 -13.82 -16.47
N GLY A 347 2.32 -12.56 -16.36
CA GLY A 347 3.08 -12.03 -15.22
C GLY A 347 4.59 -12.28 -15.27
N GLY A 348 5.06 -13.19 -16.14
CA GLY A 348 6.48 -13.45 -16.42
C GLY A 348 7.08 -12.46 -17.42
N PHE A 349 8.30 -12.74 -17.91
CA PHE A 349 9.06 -11.84 -18.78
C PHE A 349 9.46 -12.48 -20.11
N LEU A 350 9.46 -11.66 -21.16
CA LEU A 350 10.24 -11.86 -22.39
C LEU A 350 11.55 -11.09 -22.23
N LYS A 351 12.68 -11.80 -22.24
CA LYS A 351 14.01 -11.23 -22.04
C LYS A 351 14.85 -11.43 -23.28
N PHE A 352 15.55 -10.41 -23.73
CA PHE A 352 16.44 -10.51 -24.89
C PHE A 352 17.46 -9.38 -24.92
N THR A 353 18.53 -9.58 -25.67
CA THR A 353 19.56 -8.56 -25.90
C THR A 353 19.70 -8.33 -27.41
N THR A 354 19.77 -7.06 -27.83
CA THR A 354 20.00 -6.69 -29.24
C THR A 354 21.34 -6.01 -29.40
N SER A 355 22.12 -6.41 -30.40
CA SER A 355 23.40 -5.76 -30.73
C SER A 355 23.40 -5.36 -32.19
N THR A 356 23.74 -4.09 -32.49
CA THR A 356 23.85 -3.57 -33.86
C THR A 356 25.27 -3.06 -34.10
N GLU A 357 25.86 -3.43 -35.23
CA GLU A 357 27.13 -2.92 -35.72
C GLU A 357 26.89 -1.98 -36.92
N GLY A 358 27.47 -0.79 -36.86
CA GLY A 358 27.36 0.23 -37.89
C GLY A 358 25.99 0.94 -37.96
N GLY A 359 25.89 1.89 -38.87
CA GLY A 359 24.67 2.60 -39.21
C GLY A 359 24.38 3.89 -38.46
N ILE A 360 23.45 4.63 -39.03
CA ILE A 360 22.99 5.93 -38.53
C ILE A 360 21.74 5.69 -37.68
N PRO A 361 21.69 6.18 -36.43
CA PRO A 361 20.49 6.10 -35.60
C PRO A 361 19.28 6.70 -36.32
N LEU A 362 18.14 6.03 -36.22
CA LEU A 362 16.87 6.52 -36.75
C LEU A 362 16.49 7.85 -36.07
N ARG A 363 15.86 8.74 -36.83
CA ARG A 363 15.39 10.02 -36.28
C ARG A 363 14.40 9.77 -35.13
N LEU A 364 14.66 10.39 -33.98
CA LEU A 364 13.89 10.30 -32.73
C LEU A 364 12.39 10.67 -32.83
N ASN A 365 11.94 11.22 -33.95
CA ASN A 365 10.56 11.70 -34.10
C ASN A 365 9.54 10.58 -34.35
N PHE A 366 9.97 9.35 -34.64
CA PHE A 366 9.07 8.21 -34.84
C PHE A 366 9.23 7.20 -33.71
N GLN A 367 8.13 6.89 -33.03
CA GLN A 367 8.10 5.94 -31.93
C GLN A 367 7.72 4.56 -32.45
N TYR A 368 8.66 3.62 -32.38
CA TYR A 368 8.45 2.24 -32.82
C TYR A 368 8.36 1.29 -31.63
N PRO A 369 7.49 0.28 -31.66
CA PRO A 369 7.37 -0.67 -30.58
C PRO A 369 8.64 -1.51 -30.47
N ILE A 370 9.06 -1.81 -29.25
CA ILE A 370 10.20 -2.70 -28.98
C ILE A 370 9.77 -4.16 -29.18
N VAL A 371 8.55 -4.48 -28.76
CA VAL A 371 7.94 -5.79 -28.97
C VAL A 371 6.52 -5.60 -29.49
N GLN A 372 6.12 -6.41 -30.46
CA GLN A 372 4.74 -6.53 -30.90
C GLN A 372 4.30 -8.00 -30.80
N LEU A 373 3.12 -8.23 -30.23
CA LEU A 373 2.47 -9.54 -30.15
C LEU A 373 1.26 -9.55 -31.07
N GLN A 374 1.03 -10.67 -31.75
CA GLN A 374 -0.26 -10.97 -32.37
C GLN A 374 -0.84 -12.23 -31.76
N GLY A 375 -2.03 -12.10 -31.18
CA GLY A 375 -2.78 -13.20 -30.58
C GLY A 375 -4.18 -13.33 -31.15
N ASN A 376 -4.67 -14.56 -31.24
CA ASN A 376 -5.97 -14.92 -31.80
C ASN A 376 -6.30 -14.23 -33.14
N ASN A 377 -5.28 -14.07 -33.99
CA ASN A 377 -5.28 -13.44 -35.32
C ASN A 377 -5.68 -11.95 -35.36
N LYS A 378 -6.29 -11.40 -34.32
CA LYS A 378 -6.88 -10.05 -34.32
C LYS A 378 -6.27 -9.11 -33.28
N ILE A 379 -5.74 -9.63 -32.17
CA ILE A 379 -5.25 -8.79 -31.07
C ILE A 379 -3.78 -8.48 -31.34
N VAL A 380 -3.49 -7.23 -31.69
CA VAL A 380 -2.11 -6.74 -31.87
C VAL A 380 -1.74 -5.83 -30.69
N LEU A 381 -0.82 -6.30 -29.86
CA LEU A 381 -0.33 -5.58 -28.68
C LEU A 381 1.09 -5.07 -28.92
N GLU A 382 1.32 -3.83 -28.54
CA GLU A 382 2.59 -3.13 -28.71
C GLU A 382 3.15 -2.72 -27.35
N TYR A 383 4.44 -2.95 -27.18
CA TYR A 383 5.20 -2.52 -26.01
C TYR A 383 6.23 -1.47 -26.42
N PHE A 384 6.19 -0.32 -25.74
CA PHE A 384 7.14 0.78 -25.91
C PHE A 384 7.96 0.94 -24.63
N LEU A 385 9.19 1.45 -24.74
CA LEU A 385 10.03 1.74 -23.58
C LEU A 385 9.38 2.84 -22.71
N PRO A 386 9.17 2.59 -21.40
CA PRO A 386 8.64 3.60 -20.49
C PRO A 386 9.60 4.78 -20.27
N VAL A 387 10.91 4.53 -20.36
CA VAL A 387 12.00 5.51 -20.20
C VAL A 387 13.10 5.15 -21.20
N SER A 388 13.70 6.15 -21.86
CA SER A 388 14.86 5.94 -22.73
C SER A 388 16.06 5.48 -21.90
N THR A 389 16.36 4.18 -21.92
CA THR A 389 17.56 3.61 -21.31
C THR A 389 18.53 3.21 -22.40
N ASP A 390 19.81 3.57 -22.26
CA ASP A 390 20.91 3.12 -23.15
C ASP A 390 21.28 1.64 -22.90
N THR A 391 20.25 0.80 -22.71
CA THR A 391 20.41 -0.62 -22.40
C THR A 391 20.08 -1.45 -23.63
N ASN A 392 21.02 -2.32 -24.00
CA ASN A 392 20.82 -3.29 -25.08
C ASN A 392 20.08 -4.55 -24.60
N HIS A 393 19.80 -4.66 -23.30
CA HIS A 393 19.10 -5.76 -22.66
C HIS A 393 17.69 -5.32 -22.24
N TYR A 394 16.69 -6.09 -22.63
CA TYR A 394 15.28 -5.78 -22.40
C TYR A 394 14.62 -6.89 -21.59
N GLU A 395 13.86 -6.50 -20.56
CA GLU A 395 12.98 -7.38 -19.81
C GLU A 395 11.54 -6.88 -19.91
N VAL A 396 10.77 -7.48 -20.82
CA VAL A 396 9.39 -7.07 -21.12
C VAL A 396 8.42 -7.95 -20.36
N ARG A 397 7.70 -7.39 -19.40
CA ARG A 397 6.76 -8.16 -18.57
C ARG A 397 5.41 -8.34 -19.26
N PHE A 398 4.85 -9.55 -19.20
CA PHE A 398 3.49 -9.84 -19.65
C PHE A 398 2.46 -9.41 -18.60
N HIS A 399 2.25 -8.11 -18.47
CA HIS A 399 1.24 -7.54 -17.59
C HIS A 399 0.50 -6.42 -18.33
N GLU A 400 -0.84 -6.45 -18.32
CA GLU A 400 -1.69 -5.61 -19.17
C GLU A 400 -1.42 -4.10 -19.05
N SER A 401 -0.95 -3.64 -17.88
CA SER A 401 -0.63 -2.24 -17.64
C SER A 401 0.53 -1.69 -18.47
N LEU A 402 1.29 -2.55 -19.16
CA LEU A 402 2.48 -2.20 -19.93
C LEU A 402 2.26 -2.23 -21.45
N TRP A 403 1.14 -2.78 -21.91
CA TRP A 403 0.88 -3.00 -23.33
C TRP A 403 -0.19 -2.04 -23.85
N GLN A 404 -0.10 -1.71 -25.13
CA GLN A 404 -1.05 -0.87 -25.85
C GLN A 404 -1.61 -1.62 -27.05
N LEU A 405 -2.82 -1.28 -27.50
CA LEU A 405 -3.34 -1.79 -28.77
C LEU A 405 -2.79 -0.93 -29.91
N GLN A 406 -2.29 -1.58 -30.97
CA GLN A 406 -1.65 -0.91 -32.13
C GLN A 406 -2.45 0.29 -32.68
N ASN A 407 -3.78 0.17 -32.77
CA ASN A 407 -4.63 1.21 -33.35
C ASN A 407 -5.42 2.03 -32.32
N ARG A 408 -5.30 1.72 -31.02
CA ARG A 408 -6.05 2.37 -29.93
C ARG A 408 -5.17 2.52 -28.67
N PRO A 409 -4.16 3.42 -28.69
CA PRO A 409 -3.26 3.61 -27.56
C PRO A 409 -3.95 4.25 -26.34
N ASP A 410 -5.10 4.90 -26.55
CA ASP A 410 -5.98 5.46 -25.51
C ASP A 410 -6.71 4.37 -24.70
N TYR A 411 -6.88 3.18 -25.28
CA TYR A 411 -7.55 2.08 -24.61
C TYR A 411 -6.60 1.37 -23.64
N LYS A 412 -6.92 1.41 -22.35
CA LYS A 412 -6.18 0.66 -21.33
C LYS A 412 -6.40 -0.84 -21.52
N VAL A 413 -5.34 -1.55 -21.90
CA VAL A 413 -5.38 -3.01 -22.04
C VAL A 413 -5.74 -3.64 -20.70
N THR A 414 -6.72 -4.54 -20.73
CA THR A 414 -7.22 -5.28 -19.56
C THR A 414 -6.57 -6.65 -19.48
N ARG A 415 -6.55 -7.27 -18.30
CA ARG A 415 -6.06 -8.65 -18.10
C ARG A 415 -6.71 -9.64 -19.08
N GLU A 416 -8.02 -9.53 -19.31
CA GLU A 416 -8.75 -10.35 -20.29
C GLU A 416 -8.11 -10.29 -21.69
N VAL A 417 -7.88 -9.10 -22.23
CA VAL A 417 -7.26 -8.90 -23.56
C VAL A 417 -5.90 -9.56 -23.66
N LEU A 418 -5.04 -9.38 -22.65
CA LEU A 418 -3.71 -9.98 -22.67
C LEU A 418 -3.79 -11.52 -22.53
N MET A 419 -4.63 -12.03 -21.63
CA MET A 419 -4.83 -13.48 -21.46
C MET A 419 -5.36 -14.14 -22.73
N VAL A 420 -6.33 -13.49 -23.41
CA VAL A 420 -6.85 -13.96 -24.70
C VAL A 420 -5.78 -13.87 -25.79
N ALA A 421 -4.95 -12.83 -25.83
CA ALA A 421 -3.83 -12.78 -26.78
C ALA A 421 -2.83 -13.94 -26.54
N LEU A 422 -2.52 -14.22 -25.27
CA LEU A 422 -1.59 -15.27 -24.87
C LEU A 422 -2.14 -16.69 -25.09
N GLN A 423 -3.47 -16.88 -25.15
CA GLN A 423 -4.09 -18.19 -25.40
C GLN A 423 -3.69 -18.80 -26.74
N ASN A 424 -3.42 -17.97 -27.74
CA ASN A 424 -2.96 -18.43 -29.05
C ASN A 424 -2.15 -17.31 -29.72
N LEU A 425 -0.84 -17.29 -29.45
CA LEU A 425 0.09 -16.34 -30.09
C LEU A 425 0.49 -16.83 -31.49
N GLN A 426 0.28 -16.00 -32.49
CA GLN A 426 0.76 -16.24 -33.86
C GLN A 426 2.16 -15.65 -34.07
N TYR A 427 2.44 -14.48 -33.51
CA TYR A 427 3.73 -13.82 -33.68
C TYR A 427 4.18 -13.11 -32.41
N ILE A 428 5.49 -13.19 -32.17
CA ILE A 428 6.22 -12.28 -31.28
C ILE A 428 7.30 -11.63 -32.14
N LEU A 429 7.17 -10.33 -32.36
CA LEU A 429 8.07 -9.52 -33.15
C LEU A 429 8.94 -8.68 -32.22
N VAL A 430 10.25 -8.81 -32.33
CA VAL A 430 11.23 -8.09 -31.50
C VAL A 430 12.02 -7.14 -32.38
N LYS A 431 12.08 -5.86 -32.02
CA LYS A 431 12.81 -4.85 -32.80
C LYS A 431 14.29 -5.25 -32.92
N ALA A 432 14.82 -5.26 -34.13
CA ALA A 432 16.17 -5.72 -34.44
C ALA A 432 17.21 -4.61 -34.27
N SER A 433 16.89 -3.38 -34.65
CA SER A 433 17.84 -2.27 -34.61
C SER A 433 17.11 -0.93 -34.53
N ASP A 434 17.78 0.04 -33.92
CA ASP A 434 17.43 1.46 -33.94
C ASP A 434 18.15 2.24 -35.05
N ASN A 435 18.94 1.56 -35.89
CA ASN A 435 19.71 2.19 -36.95
C ASN A 435 19.07 1.95 -38.32
N ALA A 436 19.15 2.95 -39.21
CA ALA A 436 18.80 2.78 -40.61
C ALA A 436 19.91 1.99 -41.34
N GLU A 437 21.15 2.47 -41.33
CA GLU A 437 22.17 1.93 -42.25
C GLU A 437 23.14 0.93 -41.57
N PHE A 438 22.63 -0.07 -40.85
CA PHE A 438 23.49 -1.03 -40.13
C PHE A 438 24.11 -2.10 -41.05
N THR A 439 25.28 -2.63 -40.71
CA THR A 439 25.91 -3.73 -41.46
C THR A 439 25.52 -5.10 -40.90
N LYS A 440 25.31 -5.15 -39.57
CA LYS A 440 24.95 -6.37 -38.86
C LYS A 440 24.09 -6.07 -37.64
N THR A 441 23.07 -6.88 -37.39
CA THR A 441 22.32 -6.90 -36.13
C THR A 441 22.16 -8.32 -35.61
N THR A 442 22.22 -8.50 -34.29
CA THR A 442 22.18 -9.80 -33.64
C THR A 442 21.15 -9.80 -32.51
N LEU A 443 20.27 -10.80 -32.51
CA LEU A 443 19.40 -11.12 -31.39
C LEU A 443 20.07 -12.18 -30.51
N LEU A 444 20.28 -11.83 -29.25
CA LEU A 444 21.00 -12.61 -28.26
C LEU A 444 20.07 -12.99 -27.10
N GLU A 445 20.26 -14.21 -26.58
CA GLU A 445 19.69 -14.66 -25.30
C GLU A 445 18.16 -14.50 -25.17
N ALA A 446 17.42 -14.49 -26.30
CA ALA A 446 15.98 -14.31 -26.23
C ALA A 446 15.34 -15.50 -25.49
N SER A 447 14.50 -15.18 -24.51
CA SER A 447 13.86 -16.15 -23.64
C SER A 447 12.51 -15.66 -23.15
N ILE A 448 11.59 -16.60 -22.95
CA ILE A 448 10.26 -16.35 -22.40
C ILE A 448 10.08 -17.17 -21.13
N ASP A 449 9.66 -16.52 -20.07
CA ASP A 449 9.29 -17.19 -18.82
C ASP A 449 7.97 -17.94 -19.02
N VAL A 450 7.94 -19.21 -18.57
CA VAL A 450 6.78 -20.09 -18.67
C VAL A 450 6.66 -20.82 -17.34
N ALA A 451 5.49 -20.79 -16.71
CA ALA A 451 5.29 -21.50 -15.46
C ALA A 451 5.28 -23.02 -15.70
N VAL A 452 6.15 -23.74 -14.99
CA VAL A 452 6.35 -25.19 -15.13
C VAL A 452 6.43 -25.87 -13.76
N LEU A 453 6.19 -27.17 -13.73
CA LEU A 453 6.41 -27.99 -12.54
C LEU A 453 7.92 -28.17 -12.34
N THR A 454 8.49 -27.58 -11.29
CA THR A 454 9.88 -27.80 -10.89
C THR A 454 9.97 -28.74 -9.69
N PRO A 455 10.81 -29.79 -9.74
CA PRO A 455 10.94 -30.77 -8.65
C PRO A 455 11.78 -30.30 -7.45
N THR A 456 12.18 -29.03 -7.39
CA THR A 456 13.03 -28.51 -6.30
C THR A 456 12.21 -28.25 -5.03
N HIS A 457 12.83 -28.49 -3.86
CA HIS A 457 12.14 -28.50 -2.56
C HIS A 457 11.58 -27.15 -2.09
N ILE A 458 11.96 -26.02 -2.71
CA ILE A 458 11.39 -24.70 -2.42
C ILE A 458 11.53 -23.81 -3.67
N PRO A 459 10.58 -23.83 -4.62
CA PRO A 459 10.70 -22.96 -5.75
C PRO A 459 10.00 -21.62 -5.49
N GLN A 460 10.56 -20.53 -6.03
CA GLN A 460 9.85 -19.26 -6.09
C GLN A 460 8.63 -19.45 -6.98
N LEU A 461 7.44 -19.38 -6.37
CA LEU A 461 6.18 -19.56 -7.07
C LEU A 461 6.03 -18.53 -8.20
N ALA A 462 5.49 -18.99 -9.33
CA ALA A 462 5.05 -18.13 -10.43
C ALA A 462 3.74 -17.44 -10.02
N ILE A 463 3.84 -16.44 -9.13
CA ILE A 463 2.69 -15.69 -8.62
C ILE A 463 1.96 -15.00 -9.78
N GLY A 464 0.64 -15.17 -9.83
CA GLY A 464 -0.22 -14.60 -10.88
C GLY A 464 -0.71 -15.61 -11.90
N ILE A 465 -0.28 -16.87 -11.81
CA ILE A 465 -0.83 -17.99 -12.58
C ILE A 465 -2.00 -18.61 -11.82
N GLU A 466 -3.19 -18.57 -12.42
CA GLU A 466 -4.39 -19.23 -11.89
C GLU A 466 -4.43 -20.70 -12.28
N ILE A 467 -4.92 -21.53 -11.37
CA ILE A 467 -5.46 -22.85 -11.67
C ILE A 467 -6.94 -22.88 -11.30
N CYS A 468 -7.77 -23.04 -12.32
CA CYS A 468 -9.22 -22.91 -12.25
C CYS A 468 -9.90 -24.27 -12.06
N GLN A 469 -11.05 -24.27 -11.37
CA GLN A 469 -11.91 -25.44 -11.30
C GLN A 469 -12.79 -25.52 -12.55
N CYS A 470 -12.26 -26.12 -13.61
CA CYS A 470 -12.90 -26.11 -14.92
C CYS A 470 -14.14 -27.01 -15.01
N PRO A 471 -15.20 -26.56 -15.72
CA PRO A 471 -16.28 -27.44 -16.16
C PRO A 471 -15.74 -28.60 -17.02
N LEU A 472 -16.42 -29.74 -17.04
CA LEU A 472 -15.95 -30.97 -17.69
C LEU A 472 -15.54 -30.80 -19.17
N GLN A 473 -16.19 -29.90 -19.90
CA GLN A 473 -15.88 -29.61 -21.30
C GLN A 473 -14.63 -28.75 -21.53
N TYR A 474 -14.02 -28.18 -20.48
CA TYR A 474 -12.82 -27.34 -20.56
C TYR A 474 -11.66 -27.92 -19.73
N ASN A 475 -10.44 -27.65 -20.18
CA ASN A 475 -9.19 -28.11 -19.60
C ASN A 475 -8.13 -26.99 -19.63
N SER A 476 -6.90 -27.32 -19.19
CA SER A 476 -5.78 -26.40 -18.99
C SER A 476 -5.96 -25.49 -17.78
N THR A 477 -4.89 -24.79 -17.37
CA THR A 477 -4.84 -24.09 -16.08
C THR A 477 -5.94 -23.05 -15.90
N SER A 478 -6.34 -22.37 -16.97
CA SER A 478 -7.35 -21.30 -16.93
C SER A 478 -8.64 -21.69 -17.66
N CYS A 479 -8.89 -22.97 -17.93
CA CYS A 479 -10.05 -23.45 -18.70
C CYS A 479 -10.09 -22.91 -20.15
N GLN A 480 -8.93 -22.61 -20.73
CA GLN A 480 -8.82 -22.00 -22.05
C GLN A 480 -9.00 -22.99 -23.21
N ASP A 481 -8.85 -24.29 -22.94
CA ASP A 481 -8.88 -25.34 -23.96
C ASP A 481 -10.06 -26.28 -23.80
N PRO A 482 -10.59 -26.85 -24.91
CA PRO A 482 -11.53 -27.95 -24.82
C PRO A 482 -10.91 -29.18 -24.15
N SER A 483 -11.69 -29.86 -23.31
CA SER A 483 -11.36 -31.17 -22.78
C SER A 483 -11.34 -32.25 -23.86
N ILE A 484 -10.72 -33.39 -23.56
CA ILE A 484 -10.75 -34.55 -24.45
C ILE A 484 -12.21 -34.94 -24.77
N GLY A 485 -12.52 -35.17 -26.05
CA GLY A 485 -13.88 -35.44 -26.51
C GLY A 485 -14.72 -34.18 -26.79
N TYR A 486 -14.13 -33.00 -26.69
CA TYR A 486 -14.68 -31.73 -27.15
C TYR A 486 -13.73 -31.06 -28.15
N TYR A 487 -14.27 -30.17 -28.98
CA TYR A 487 -13.51 -29.32 -29.88
C TYR A 487 -13.94 -27.86 -29.74
N ARG A 488 -13.05 -26.96 -30.16
CA ARG A 488 -13.25 -25.53 -30.18
C ARG A 488 -14.15 -25.16 -31.36
N TRP A 489 -15.29 -24.59 -31.05
CA TRP A 489 -16.28 -24.15 -32.00
C TRP A 489 -16.45 -22.64 -31.91
N TYR A 490 -16.50 -22.00 -33.07
CA TYR A 490 -16.74 -20.57 -33.20
C TYR A 490 -18.12 -20.32 -33.77
N ASN A 491 -18.84 -19.35 -33.21
CA ASN A 491 -20.09 -18.88 -33.79
C ASN A 491 -19.79 -18.13 -35.11
N ASN A 492 -20.68 -18.21 -36.11
CA ASN A 492 -20.48 -17.57 -37.42
C ASN A 492 -20.31 -16.03 -37.34
N ILE A 493 -20.67 -15.40 -36.21
CA ILE A 493 -20.57 -13.96 -35.96
C ILE A 493 -19.18 -13.55 -35.40
N THR A 494 -18.29 -14.49 -35.06
CA THR A 494 -16.95 -14.18 -34.50
C THR A 494 -16.07 -13.38 -35.46
N ILE A 495 -16.38 -13.38 -36.75
CA ILE A 495 -15.69 -12.58 -37.76
C ILE A 495 -15.88 -11.07 -37.46
N THR A 496 -17.01 -10.66 -36.89
CA THR A 496 -17.36 -9.25 -36.57
C THR A 496 -17.52 -8.94 -35.07
N SER A 497 -17.36 -9.91 -34.17
CA SER A 497 -17.52 -9.66 -32.73
C SER A 497 -16.46 -8.69 -32.20
N THR A 498 -16.91 -7.72 -31.40
CA THR A 498 -16.07 -6.80 -30.62
C THR A 498 -15.78 -7.34 -29.22
N ILE A 499 -16.39 -8.47 -28.85
CA ILE A 499 -16.20 -9.12 -27.55
C ILE A 499 -14.95 -9.98 -27.63
N VAL A 500 -13.98 -9.72 -26.75
CA VAL A 500 -12.65 -10.32 -26.83
C VAL A 500 -12.67 -11.81 -26.53
N ILE A 501 -13.47 -12.25 -25.56
CA ILE A 501 -13.57 -13.67 -25.19
C ILE A 501 -14.13 -14.56 -26.31
N ASP A 502 -14.93 -14.01 -27.23
CA ASP A 502 -15.49 -14.75 -28.36
C ASP A 502 -14.40 -15.28 -29.31
N LEU A 503 -13.21 -14.66 -29.28
CA LEU A 503 -12.06 -15.08 -30.08
C LEU A 503 -11.45 -16.40 -29.62
N VAL A 504 -11.81 -16.88 -28.42
CA VAL A 504 -11.35 -18.16 -27.88
C VAL A 504 -12.31 -19.29 -28.26
N GLY A 505 -13.55 -19.00 -28.64
CA GLY A 505 -14.55 -20.00 -28.98
C GLY A 505 -15.09 -20.80 -27.79
N GLU A 506 -16.02 -21.71 -28.06
CA GLU A 506 -16.70 -22.57 -27.08
C GLU A 506 -16.29 -24.03 -27.25
N ALA A 507 -16.39 -24.82 -26.19
CA ALA A 507 -16.21 -26.27 -26.28
C ALA A 507 -17.54 -26.94 -26.69
N LYS A 508 -17.54 -27.68 -27.80
CA LYS A 508 -18.66 -28.53 -28.24
C LYS A 508 -18.25 -29.99 -28.29
N PRO A 509 -19.15 -30.94 -27.98
CA PRO A 509 -18.83 -32.36 -27.99
C PRO A 509 -18.49 -32.83 -29.40
N CYS A 510 -17.54 -33.75 -29.53
CA CYS A 510 -17.19 -34.38 -30.80
C CYS A 510 -18.39 -35.14 -31.40
N GLN A 511 -18.71 -34.88 -32.66
CA GLN A 511 -19.83 -35.52 -33.37
C GLN A 511 -19.34 -36.56 -34.38
N CYS A 512 -18.81 -37.66 -33.87
CA CYS A 512 -18.16 -38.69 -34.69
C CYS A 512 -19.06 -39.88 -35.06
N ASN A 513 -20.39 -39.68 -35.06
CA ASN A 513 -21.38 -40.68 -35.48
C ASN A 513 -21.15 -42.07 -34.86
N GLY A 514 -20.77 -42.13 -33.59
CA GLY A 514 -20.51 -43.37 -32.84
C GLY A 514 -19.20 -44.11 -33.17
N ARG A 515 -18.37 -43.60 -34.09
CA ARG A 515 -17.11 -44.25 -34.48
C ARG A 515 -15.90 -43.86 -33.63
N SER A 516 -15.98 -42.72 -32.95
CA SER A 516 -14.97 -42.25 -32.00
C SER A 516 -15.65 -41.35 -30.97
N ASN A 517 -15.04 -41.21 -29.80
CA ASN A 517 -15.39 -40.21 -28.79
C ASN A 517 -14.31 -39.11 -28.68
N ILE A 518 -13.33 -39.12 -29.58
CA ILE A 518 -12.20 -38.18 -29.59
C ILE A 518 -12.12 -37.55 -30.98
N CYS A 519 -11.94 -36.23 -31.00
CA CYS A 519 -11.71 -35.45 -32.19
C CYS A 519 -10.57 -34.46 -31.94
N HIS A 520 -10.02 -33.90 -33.02
CA HIS A 520 -9.00 -32.88 -32.96
C HIS A 520 -9.53 -31.61 -32.30
N ILE A 521 -8.82 -31.10 -31.29
CA ILE A 521 -9.32 -30.06 -30.38
C ILE A 521 -9.67 -28.74 -31.09
N GLU A 522 -9.00 -28.39 -32.19
CA GLU A 522 -9.26 -27.13 -32.92
C GLU A 522 -10.21 -27.29 -34.12
N THR A 523 -10.34 -28.50 -34.68
CA THR A 523 -11.04 -28.70 -35.97
C THR A 523 -12.28 -29.57 -35.88
N GLY A 524 -12.45 -30.32 -34.79
CA GLY A 524 -13.55 -31.27 -34.63
C GLY A 524 -13.42 -32.52 -35.51
N HIS A 525 -12.33 -32.67 -36.27
CA HIS A 525 -12.10 -33.87 -37.09
C HIS A 525 -11.89 -35.10 -36.20
N CYS A 526 -12.72 -36.11 -36.43
CA CYS A 526 -12.73 -37.34 -35.65
C CYS A 526 -11.42 -38.10 -35.79
N LEU A 527 -10.80 -38.42 -34.67
CA LEU A 527 -9.57 -39.21 -34.62
C LEU A 527 -9.93 -40.69 -34.50
N VAL A 528 -9.28 -41.53 -35.30
CA VAL A 528 -9.47 -42.98 -35.28
C VAL A 528 -8.71 -43.54 -34.08
N ARG A 529 -9.37 -44.35 -33.25
CA ARG A 529 -8.71 -45.13 -32.20
C ARG A 529 -7.80 -46.15 -32.88
N TRP A 530 -6.48 -45.94 -32.87
CA TRP A 530 -5.54 -47.04 -33.04
C TRP A 530 -5.54 -47.81 -31.72
N LEU A 531 -6.26 -48.93 -31.69
CA LEU A 531 -6.13 -49.93 -30.64
C LEU A 531 -4.73 -50.54 -30.81
N ASN A 532 -3.78 -50.11 -29.99
CA ASN A 532 -2.57 -50.89 -29.71
C ASN A 532 -2.83 -51.77 -28.49
#